data_AF-A0A2K3LSZ5-F1
#
_entry.id   AF-A0A2K3LSZ5-F1
#
_cell.length_a   1.000
_cell.length_b   1.000
_cell.length_c   1.000
_cell.angle_alpha   90.00
_cell.angle_beta   90.00
_cell.angle_gamma   90.00
#
_symmetry.space_group_name_H-M   'P 1'
#
loop_
_entity.id
_entity.type
_entity.pdbx_description
1 polymer ?
#
loop_
_entity_poly.entity_id
_entity_poly.type
_entity_poly.pdbx_seq_one_letter_code
_entity_poly.pdbx_strand_id
1 'polypeptide(L)'
;MGWDSRVWEDPMEFKPERFLKDETFDITGKKEIKMMPFGAGRRICPGYTLALLHLEYFVANLVWNFDWKVPEGGDVDLSETSEFTVVMTNPLK
;
A
#
# COMPACT_ATOMS: atom_id res chain seq x y z
N MET A 1 -6.29 -3.81 -12.53
CA MET A 1 -5.50 -2.57 -12.49
C MET A 1 -4.45 -2.63 -11.38
N GLY A 2 -4.79 -2.84 -10.11
CA GLY A 2 -3.77 -3.12 -9.06
C GLY A 2 -3.09 -4.49 -9.18
N TRP A 3 -3.83 -5.51 -9.60
CA TRP A 3 -3.32 -6.88 -9.82
C TRP A 3 -3.30 -7.32 -11.29
N ASP A 4 -3.33 -6.37 -12.23
CA ASP A 4 -3.30 -6.73 -13.66
C ASP A 4 -1.88 -7.15 -14.05
N SER A 5 -1.70 -8.42 -14.43
CA SER A 5 -0.40 -8.98 -14.83
C SER A 5 0.18 -8.36 -16.10
N ARG A 6 -0.62 -7.63 -16.88
CA ARG A 6 -0.13 -6.86 -18.04
C ARG A 6 0.50 -5.54 -17.65
N VAL A 7 0.22 -5.05 -16.44
CA VAL A 7 0.70 -3.76 -15.89
C VAL A 7 1.80 -3.99 -14.85
N TRP A 8 1.64 -5.03 -14.03
CA TRP A 8 2.52 -5.33 -12.90
C TRP A 8 3.14 -6.71 -13.06
N GLU A 9 4.47 -6.77 -12.99
CA GLU A 9 5.20 -8.01 -12.74
C GLU A 9 4.85 -8.52 -11.33
N ASP A 10 4.64 -9.83 -11.18
CA ASP A 10 4.26 -10.48 -9.92
C ASP A 10 3.16 -9.69 -9.17
N PRO A 11 1.95 -9.54 -9.76
CA PRO A 11 0.94 -8.61 -9.27
C PRO A 11 0.39 -8.96 -7.88
N MET A 12 0.48 -10.24 -7.50
CA MET A 12 0.02 -10.75 -6.20
C MET A 12 1.12 -10.74 -5.13
N GLU A 13 2.36 -10.40 -5.50
CA GLU A 13 3.48 -10.36 -4.57
C GLU A 13 3.69 -8.96 -3.98
N PHE A 14 3.83 -8.88 -2.66
CA PHE A 14 4.21 -7.64 -1.98
C PHE A 14 5.68 -7.33 -2.25
N LYS A 15 5.93 -6.44 -3.22
CA LYS A 15 7.28 -6.10 -3.73
C LYS A 15 7.46 -4.58 -3.77
N PRO A 16 7.72 -3.90 -2.63
CA PRO A 16 7.78 -2.44 -2.53
C PRO A 16 8.89 -1.81 -3.38
N GLU A 17 9.94 -2.56 -3.68
CA GLU A 17 11.10 -2.13 -4.49
C GLU A 17 10.68 -1.76 -5.92
N ARG A 18 9.51 -2.21 -6.39
CA ARG A 18 8.96 -1.84 -7.70
C ARG A 18 8.74 -0.33 -7.87
N PHE A 19 8.68 0.40 -6.75
CA PHE A 19 8.48 1.86 -6.73
C PHE A 19 9.79 2.65 -6.55
N LEU A 20 10.95 1.98 -6.44
CA LEU A 20 12.25 2.62 -6.23
C LEU A 20 13.01 2.98 -7.52
N LYS A 21 12.57 2.48 -8.69
CA LYS A 21 13.28 2.70 -9.96
C LYS A 21 12.98 4.09 -10.53
N ASP A 22 14.03 4.91 -10.70
CA ASP A 22 14.28 6.17 -11.47
C ASP A 22 13.16 7.16 -11.88
N GLU A 23 11.88 6.86 -11.68
CA GLU A 23 10.79 7.82 -11.75
C GLU A 23 9.93 7.71 -10.49
N THR A 24 9.64 8.85 -9.87
CA THR A 24 8.65 8.93 -8.80
C THR A 24 7.33 8.37 -9.33
N PHE A 25 6.84 7.28 -8.72
CA PHE A 25 5.60 6.65 -9.13
C PHE A 25 4.45 7.67 -9.08
N ASP A 26 3.77 7.85 -10.21
CA ASP A 26 2.65 8.80 -10.28
C ASP A 26 1.37 8.20 -9.66
N ILE A 27 1.24 8.38 -8.36
CA ILE A 27 0.05 7.96 -7.61
C ILE A 27 -1.22 8.71 -8.02
N THR A 28 -1.09 9.86 -8.72
CA THR A 28 -2.23 10.66 -9.16
C THR A 28 -2.82 10.19 -10.48
N GLY A 29 -2.11 9.32 -11.21
CA GLY A 29 -2.52 8.79 -12.50
C GLY A 29 -2.60 9.85 -13.61
N LYS A 30 -1.83 10.95 -13.51
CA LYS A 30 -1.78 12.04 -14.50
C LYS A 30 -0.97 11.67 -15.74
N LYS A 31 0.16 10.97 -15.56
CA LYS A 31 1.03 10.48 -16.65
C LYS A 31 0.43 9.20 -17.25
N GLU A 32 0.15 8.22 -16.40
CA GLU A 32 -0.39 6.92 -16.76
C GLU A 32 -1.11 6.34 -15.54
N ILE A 33 -2.29 5.74 -15.75
CA ILE A 33 -3.04 5.09 -14.68
C ILE A 33 -2.59 3.63 -14.57
N LYS A 34 -1.63 3.36 -13.69
CA LYS A 34 -1.25 1.98 -13.30
C LYS A 34 -2.06 1.44 -12.12
N MET A 35 -2.51 2.34 -11.24
CA MET A 35 -3.44 2.07 -10.13
C MET A 35 -4.19 3.36 -9.73
N MET A 36 -5.25 3.26 -8.93
CA MET A 36 -6.07 4.40 -8.49
C MET A 36 -6.50 4.27 -7.01
N PRO A 37 -5.57 4.19 -6.05
CA PRO A 37 -5.92 4.03 -4.62
C PRO A 37 -6.74 5.20 -4.07
N PHE A 38 -6.57 6.39 -4.66
CA PHE A 38 -7.27 7.61 -4.28
C PHE A 38 -8.24 8.11 -5.37
N GLY A 39 -8.56 7.26 -6.36
CA GLY A 39 -9.21 7.68 -7.59
C GLY A 39 -8.28 8.46 -8.54
N ALA A 40 -8.84 9.09 -9.57
CA ALA A 40 -8.11 9.90 -10.54
C ALA A 40 -8.98 11.05 -11.11
N GLY A 41 -8.34 12.00 -11.79
CA GLY A 41 -9.02 13.11 -12.48
C GLY A 41 -9.72 14.09 -11.54
N ARG A 42 -10.85 14.67 -11.98
CA ARG A 42 -11.57 15.75 -11.25
C ARG A 42 -12.17 15.33 -9.90
N ARG A 43 -12.23 14.03 -9.62
CA ARG A 43 -12.80 13.46 -8.39
C ARG A 43 -11.78 12.67 -7.58
N ILE A 44 -10.48 12.86 -7.85
CA ILE A 44 -9.42 12.32 -7.01
C ILE A 44 -9.61 12.78 -5.56
N CYS A 45 -9.32 11.91 -4.60
CA CYS A 45 -9.44 12.21 -3.18
C CYS A 45 -8.68 13.51 -2.85
N PRO A 46 -9.33 14.57 -2.35
CA PRO A 46 -8.66 15.82 -2.04
C PRO A 46 -7.64 15.68 -0.89
N GLY A 47 -7.75 14.61 -0.10
CA GLY A 47 -6.86 14.32 1.02
C GLY A 47 -5.64 13.44 0.70
N TYR A 48 -5.38 13.07 -0.56
CA TYR A 48 -4.34 12.08 -0.88
C TYR A 48 -2.93 12.51 -0.40
N THR A 49 -2.58 13.79 -0.53
CA THR A 49 -1.27 14.30 -0.08
C THR A 49 -1.12 14.22 1.43
N LEU A 50 -2.19 14.52 2.19
CA LEU A 50 -2.19 14.40 3.64
C LEU A 50 -2.11 12.92 4.07
N ALA A 51 -2.81 12.03 3.36
CA ALA A 51 -2.75 10.60 3.62
C ALA A 51 -1.33 10.05 3.41
N LEU A 52 -0.66 10.43 2.32
CA LEU A 52 0.73 10.02 2.07
C LEU A 52 1.69 10.53 3.14
N LEU A 53 1.60 11.82 3.49
CA LEU A 53 2.42 12.40 4.55
C LEU A 53 2.25 11.63 5.87
N HIS A 54 1.00 11.33 6.26
CA HIS A 54 0.73 10.56 7.48
C HIS A 54 1.27 9.13 7.39
N LEU A 55 1.08 8.43 6.27
CA LEU A 55 1.56 7.06 6.09
C LEU A 55 3.08 6.99 6.13
N GLU A 56 3.77 7.88 5.41
CA GLU A 56 5.23 7.97 5.41
C GLU A 56 5.77 8.25 6.81
N TYR A 57 5.20 9.23 7.52
CA TYR A 57 5.58 9.55 8.90
C TYR A 57 5.35 8.36 9.84
N PHE A 58 4.20 7.70 9.75
CA PHE A 58 3.84 6.59 10.63
C PHE A 58 4.77 5.40 10.40
N VAL A 59 4.94 4.96 9.15
CA VAL A 59 5.83 3.84 8.79
C VAL A 59 7.27 4.14 9.18
N ALA A 60 7.77 5.35 8.92
CA ALA A 60 9.13 5.74 9.31
C ALA A 60 9.35 5.62 10.83
N ASN A 61 8.39 6.06 11.64
CA ASN A 61 8.49 5.94 13.10
C ASN A 61 8.40 4.49 13.58
N LEU A 62 7.56 3.66 12.95
CA LEU A 62 7.43 2.25 13.30
C LEU A 62 8.73 1.48 13.03
N VAL A 63 9.39 1.75 11.91
CA VAL A 63 10.67 1.14 11.54
C VAL A 63 11.82 1.68 12.38
N TRP A 64 11.79 2.98 12.74
CA TRP A 64 12.85 3.59 13.54
C TRP A 64 12.87 3.08 14.99
N ASN A 65 11.71 2.96 15.61
CA ASN A 65 11.61 2.79 17.07
C ASN A 65 11.39 1.34 17.52
N PHE A 66 11.08 0.42 16.61
CA PHE A 66 10.69 -0.94 16.98
C PHE A 66 11.33 -1.99 16.07
N ASP A 67 11.64 -3.15 16.65
CA ASP A 67 11.99 -4.39 15.93
C ASP A 67 10.78 -5.33 15.99
N TRP A 68 10.24 -5.67 14.82
CA TRP A 68 8.96 -6.35 14.69
C TRP A 68 9.19 -7.83 14.46
N LYS A 69 8.67 -8.67 15.36
CA LYS A 69 8.82 -10.12 15.29
C LYS A 69 7.50 -10.79 15.59
N VAL A 70 7.24 -11.89 14.91
CA VAL A 70 6.16 -12.81 15.28
C VAL A 70 6.56 -13.52 16.57
N PRO A 71 5.67 -13.64 17.57
CA PRO A 71 5.94 -14.42 18.78
C PRO A 71 6.35 -15.86 18.45
N GLU A 72 7.10 -16.49 19.35
CA GLU A 72 7.57 -17.86 19.15
C GLU A 72 6.39 -18.84 18.97
N GLY A 73 6.39 -19.60 17.87
CA GLY A 73 5.29 -20.48 17.49
C GLY A 73 4.03 -19.76 16.98
N GLY A 74 4.07 -18.44 16.83
CA GLY A 74 3.02 -17.64 16.23
C GLY A 74 3.10 -17.60 14.70
N ASP A 75 2.00 -17.21 14.08
CA ASP A 75 1.88 -16.92 12.64
C ASP A 75 1.06 -15.65 12.44
N VAL A 76 1.23 -14.99 11.30
CA VAL A 76 0.47 -13.79 10.91
C VAL A 76 -0.36 -14.12 9.68
N ASP A 77 -1.66 -14.25 9.89
CA ASP A 77 -2.61 -14.41 8.79
C ASP A 77 -2.89 -13.07 8.12
N LEU A 78 -2.39 -12.89 6.89
CA LEU A 78 -2.59 -11.71 6.07
C LEU A 78 -3.86 -11.80 5.19
N SER A 79 -4.75 -12.76 5.44
CA SER A 79 -6.04 -12.82 4.75
C SER A 79 -6.86 -11.55 4.96
N GLU A 80 -7.58 -11.15 3.92
CA GLU A 80 -8.25 -9.85 3.84
C GLU A 80 -9.77 -9.99 3.77
N THR A 81 -10.46 -9.07 4.44
CA THR A 81 -11.91 -8.88 4.35
C THR A 81 -12.19 -7.51 3.74
N SER A 82 -13.03 -7.48 2.70
CA SER A 82 -13.49 -6.22 2.10
C SER A 82 -14.68 -5.66 2.86
N GLU A 83 -14.50 -4.50 3.48
CA GLU A 83 -15.57 -3.68 4.07
C GLU A 83 -15.68 -2.35 3.30
N PHE A 84 -15.87 -1.23 4.00
CA PHE A 84 -15.65 0.10 3.43
C PHE A 84 -14.18 0.30 3.00
N THR A 85 -13.26 -0.33 3.74
CA THR A 85 -11.83 -0.49 3.41
C THR A 85 -11.46 -1.97 3.44
N VAL A 86 -10.27 -2.31 2.97
CA VAL A 86 -9.72 -3.66 3.15
C VAL A 86 -9.07 -3.75 4.53
N VAL A 87 -9.44 -4.77 5.30
CA VAL A 87 -8.92 -5.02 6.66
C VAL A 87 -8.43 -6.47 6.78
N MET A 88 -7.57 -6.75 7.77
CA MET A 88 -7.18 -8.14 8.07
C MET A 88 -8.41 -8.90 8.60
N THR A 89 -8.66 -10.09 8.05
CA THR A 89 -9.74 -10.98 8.52
C THR A 89 -9.53 -11.37 9.99
N ASN A 90 -8.27 -11.58 10.37
CA ASN A 90 -7.85 -11.91 11.73
C ASN A 90 -6.85 -10.86 12.24
N PRO A 91 -7.31 -9.79 12.93
CA PRO A 91 -6.42 -8.73 13.43
C PRO A 91 -5.36 -9.25 14.41
N LEU A 92 -4.20 -8.58 14.40
CA LEU A 92 -3.11 -8.84 15.36
C LEU A 92 -3.61 -8.60 16.80
N LYS A 93 -3.18 -9.45 17.74
CA LYS A 93 -3.54 -9.37 19.16
C LYS A 93 -2.50 -8.61 19.98
#